data_AF-A0A7Y3EYR8-F1
#
_entry.id   AF-A0A7Y3EYR8-F1
#
_cell.length_a   1.000
_cell.length_b   1.000
_cell.length_c   1.000
_cell.angle_alpha   90.00
_cell.angle_beta   90.00
_cell.angle_gamma   90.00
#
_symmetry.space_group_name_H-M   'P 1'
#
loop_
_entity.id
_entity.type
_entity.pdbx_description
1 polymer ?
#
loop_
_entity_poly.entity_id
_entity_poly.type
_entity_poly.pdbx_seq_one_letter_code
_entity_poly.pdbx_strand_id
1 'polypeptide(L)' 'MLISIIFGIGGKGRSIEHIVEITKLLNILQPEELAPMALTIQPGTILEKQVESGEFIQATPPQILEEEKYLLEKS' A
#
# COMPACT_ATOMS: atom_id res chain seq x y z
N MET A 1 -17.24 0.77 10.96
CA MET A 1 -16.24 1.77 10.51
C MET A 1 -15.49 1.20 9.31
N LEU A 2 -15.42 1.95 8.20
CA LEU A 2 -14.72 1.54 6.98
C LEU A 2 -13.28 2.07 6.98
N ILE A 3 -12.31 1.20 6.68
CA ILE A 3 -10.91 1.60 6.45
C ILE A 3 -10.51 1.26 5.01
N SER A 4 -10.00 2.25 4.29
CA SER A 4 -9.41 2.05 2.96
C SER A 4 -7.91 1.85 3.07
N ILE A 5 -7.38 0.88 2.33
CA ILE A 5 -5.95 0.54 2.28
C ILE A 5 -5.49 0.68 0.85
N ILE A 6 -4.35 1.35 0.62
CA ILE A 6 -3.77 1.51 -0.70
C ILE A 6 -2.45 0.75 -0.73
N PHE A 7 -2.46 -0.44 -1.32
CA PHE A 7 -1.25 -1.24 -1.53
C PHE A 7 -0.27 -0.55 -2.46
N GLY A 8 1.03 -0.74 -2.18
CA GLY A 8 2.11 -0.14 -2.96
C GLY A 8 2.33 1.35 -2.73
N ILE A 9 1.60 1.99 -1.80
CA ILE A 9 1.78 3.42 -1.45
C ILE A 9 3.16 3.71 -0.85
N GLY A 10 3.78 2.71 -0.21
CA GLY A 10 5.17 2.80 0.27
C GLY A 10 6.21 2.75 -0.85
N GLY A 11 5.79 2.52 -2.10
CA GLY A 11 6.68 2.25 -3.22
C GLY A 11 7.55 1.02 -3.00
N LYS A 12 8.55 0.83 -3.86
CA LYS A 12 9.49 -0.30 -3.79
C LYS A 12 10.26 -0.35 -2.47
N GLY A 13 10.62 0.81 -1.92
CA GLY A 13 11.50 0.92 -0.76
C GLY A 13 10.84 0.65 0.59
N ARG A 14 9.53 0.87 0.72
CA ARG A 14 8.82 0.79 2.01
C ARG A 14 7.59 -0.12 1.97
N SER A 15 7.49 -1.00 0.97
CA SER A 15 6.37 -1.94 0.82
C SER A 15 6.15 -2.83 2.06
N ILE A 16 7.22 -3.42 2.61
CA ILE A 16 7.14 -4.26 3.82
C ILE A 16 6.77 -3.43 5.06
N GLU A 17 7.42 -2.27 5.25
CA GLU A 17 7.13 -1.37 6.38
C GLU A 17 5.66 -0.94 6.36
N HIS A 18 5.17 -0.53 5.19
CA HIS A 18 3.78 -0.15 4.97
C HIS A 18 2.82 -1.23 5.47
N ILE A 19 2.96 -2.47 4.97
CA ILE A 19 1.98 -3.51 5.30
C ILE A 19 2.07 -3.96 6.76
N VAL A 20 3.27 -4.04 7.32
CA VAL A 20 3.47 -4.42 8.72
C VAL A 20 2.79 -3.42 9.66
N GLU A 21 2.95 -2.12 9.41
CA GLU A 21 2.34 -1.08 10.25
C GLU A 21 0.82 -1.01 10.06
N ILE A 22 0.33 -1.19 8.83
CA ILE A 22 -1.12 -1.28 8.56
C ILE A 22 -1.73 -2.48 9.31
N THR A 23 -1.15 -3.68 9.22
CA THR A 23 -1.67 -4.87 9.92
C THR A 23 -1.72 -4.64 11.44
N LYS A 24 -0.69 -4.03 12.04
CA LYS A 24 -0.70 -3.69 13.48
C LYS A 24 -1.86 -2.76 13.82
N LEU A 25 -2.07 -1.71 13.01
CA LEU A 25 -3.18 -0.77 13.22
C LEU A 25 -4.54 -1.47 13.09
N LEU A 26 -4.73 -2.32 12.10
CA LEU A 26 -5.99 -3.04 11.90
C LEU A 26 -6.30 -4.00 13.06
N ASN A 27 -5.30 -4.68 13.61
CA ASN A 27 -5.47 -5.56 14.77
C ASN A 27 -5.91 -4.79 16.02
N ILE A 28 -5.56 -3.50 16.13
CA ILE A 28 -6.02 -2.61 17.21
C ILE A 28 -7.41 -2.06 16.92
N LEU A 29 -7.64 -1.60 15.69
CA LEU A 29 -8.86 -0.87 15.32
C LEU A 29 -10.07 -1.79 15.09
N GLN A 30 -9.84 -3.04 14.69
CA GLN A 30 -10.86 -4.05 14.37
C GLN A 30 -12.04 -3.46 13.56
N PRO A 31 -11.78 -2.90 12.36
CA PRO A 31 -12.84 -2.32 11.56
C PRO A 31 -13.82 -3.40 11.08
N GLU A 32 -15.08 -3.01 10.91
CA GLU A 32 -16.14 -3.88 10.37
C GLU A 32 -15.94 -4.15 8.87
N GLU A 33 -15.31 -3.20 8.16
CA GLU A 33 -15.12 -3.28 6.71
C GLU A 33 -13.74 -2.77 6.31
N LEU A 34 -13.14 -3.46 5.34
CA LEU A 34 -11.88 -3.08 4.69
C LEU A 34 -12.12 -2.89 3.19
N ALA A 35 -11.61 -1.78 2.66
CA ALA A 35 -11.61 -1.48 1.22
C ALA A 35 -10.16 -1.48 0.68
N PRO A 36 -9.66 -2.64 0.21
CA PRO A 36 -8.35 -2.73 -0.42
C PRO A 36 -8.35 -2.10 -1.82
N MET A 37 -7.29 -1.36 -2.12
CA MET A 37 -7.04 -0.71 -3.41
C MET A 37 -5.54 -0.80 -3.75
N ALA A 38 -5.19 -0.68 -5.03
CA ALA A 38 -3.79 -0.59 -5.47
C ALA A 38 -3.45 0.84 -5.93
N LEU A 39 -2.23 1.29 -5.62
CA LEU A 39 -1.74 2.60 -6.06
C LEU A 39 -1.72 2.67 -7.60
N THR A 40 -2.41 3.66 -8.16
CA THR A 40 -2.37 3.98 -9.59
C THR A 40 -1.76 5.37 -9.78
N ILE A 41 -0.78 5.49 -10.68
CA ILE A 41 -0.21 6.79 -11.03
C ILE A 41 -1.14 7.48 -12.03
N GLN A 42 -1.57 8.68 -11.68
CA GLN A 42 -2.48 9.48 -12.50
C GLN A 42 -1.71 10.55 -13.29
N PRO A 43 -2.03 10.77 -14.57
CA PRO A 43 -1.37 11.80 -15.38
C PRO A 43 -1.51 13.21 -14.81
N GLY A 44 -0.45 14.01 -14.92
CA GLY A 44 -0.37 15.38 -14.46
C GLY A 44 -0.20 15.55 -12.95
N THR A 45 -0.05 14.46 -12.19
CA THR A 45 0.10 14.52 -10.73
C THR A 45 1.55 14.77 -10.30
N ILE A 46 1.72 15.22 -9.06
CA ILE A 46 3.05 15.31 -8.42
C ILE A 46 3.70 13.91 -8.39
N LEU A 47 2.90 12.88 -8.13
CA LEU A 47 3.40 11.51 -8.04
C LEU A 47 3.91 10.99 -9.39
N GLU A 48 3.27 11.35 -10.51
CA GLU A 48 3.81 11.07 -11.85
C GLU A 48 5.20 11.68 -12.03
N LYS A 49 5.37 12.97 -11.69
CA LYS A 49 6.67 13.65 -11.78
C LYS A 49 7.74 13.00 -10.89
N GLN A 50 7.36 12.53 -9.71
CA GLN A 50 8.27 11.81 -8.81
C GLN A 50 8.68 10.45 -9.36
N VAL A 51 7.78 9.76 -10.08
CA VAL A 51 8.12 8.53 -10.81
C VAL A 51 9.08 8.84 -11.94
N GLU A 52 8.79 9.86 -12.74
CA GLU A 52 9.62 10.28 -13.87
C GLU A 52 11.03 10.72 -13.43
N SER A 53 11.14 11.41 -12.30
CA SER A 53 12.42 11.85 -11.74
C SER A 53 13.20 10.73 -11.02
N GLY A 54 12.54 9.59 -10.74
CA GLY A 54 13.10 8.50 -9.94
C GLY A 54 13.09 8.75 -8.43
N GLU A 55 12.49 9.85 -7.97
CA GLU A 55 12.27 10.15 -6.54
C GLU A 55 11.32 9.14 -5.89
N PHE A 56 10.33 8.66 -6.64
CA PHE A 56 9.44 7.58 -6.24
C PHE A 56 9.58 6.39 -7.18
N ILE A 57 9.94 5.24 -6.62
CA ILE A 57 9.97 3.97 -7.36
C ILE A 57 8.71 3.19 -7.00
N GLN A 58 7.85 2.94 -7.98
CA GLN A 58 6.62 2.16 -7.78
C GLN A 58 6.94 0.76 -7.23
N ALA A 59 6.07 0.27 -6.36
CA ALA A 59 6.10 -1.13 -5.95
C ALA A 59 5.87 -2.03 -7.16
N THR A 60 6.61 -3.14 -7.23
CA THR A 60 6.42 -4.12 -8.30
C THR A 60 5.17 -4.96 -8.04
N PRO A 61 4.54 -5.57 -9.07
CA PRO A 61 3.39 -6.44 -8.87
C PRO A 61 3.62 -7.58 -7.84
N PRO A 62 4.79 -8.24 -7.80
CA PRO A 62 5.09 -9.21 -6.74
C PRO A 62 5.08 -8.60 -5.33
N GLN A 63 5.59 -7.38 -5.15
CA GLN A 63 5.58 -6.70 -3.85
C GLN A 63 4.16 -6.36 -3.39
N ILE A 64 3.31 -5.88 -4.31
CA ILE A 64 1.89 -5.62 -4.01
C ILE A 64 1.20 -6.92 -3.57
N LEU A 65 1.45 -8.03 -4.27
CA LEU A 65 0.93 -9.34 -3.91
C LEU A 65 1.46 -9.83 -2.55
N GLU A 66 2.72 -9.54 -2.22
CA GLU A 66 3.29 -9.83 -0.89
C GLU A 66 2.62 -9.02 0.21
N GLU A 67 2.30 -7.74 -0.02
CA GLU A 67 1.52 -6.92 0.91
C GLU A 67 0.11 -7.53 1.14
N GLU A 68 -0.60 -7.87 0.07
CA GLU A 68 -1.93 -8.50 0.15
C GLU A 68 -1.88 -9.82 0.92
N LYS A 69 -0.92 -10.68 0.60
CA LYS A 69 -0.74 -11.97 1.27
C LYS A 69 -0.41 -11.79 2.74
N TYR A 70 0.50 -10.88 3.08
CA TYR A 70 0.87 -10.60 4.47
C TYR A 70 -0.34 -10.15 5.28
N LEU A 71 -1.17 -9.27 4.71
CA LEU A 71 -2.39 -8.84 5.36
C LEU A 71 -3.29 -10.01 5.73
N LEU A 72 -3.60 -10.87 4.74
CA LEU A 72 -4.49 -12.03 4.92
C LEU A 72 -3.95 -13.06 5.93
N GLU A 73 -2.63 -13.20 6.04
CA GLU A 73 -2.01 -14.15 6.96
C GLU A 73 -1.91 -13.64 8.40
N LYS A 74 -2.00 -12.33 8.62
CA LYS A 74 -1.66 -11.68 9.90
C LYS A 74 -2.74 -10.76 10.48
N SER A 75 -3.81 -10.48 9.71
CA SER A 75 -5.03 -9.82 10.18
C SER A 75 -5.95 -10.77 10.95
#